data_AF-A0A1N5YY42-F1
#
_entry.id   AF-A0A1N5YY42-F1
#
_cell.length_a   1.000
_cell.length_b   1.000
_cell.length_c   1.000
_cell.angle_alpha   90.00
_cell.angle_beta   90.00
_cell.angle_gamma   90.00
#
_symmetry.space_group_name_H-M   'P 1'
#
loop_
_entity.id
_entity.type
_entity.pdbx_description
1 polymer ?
#
loop_
_entity_poly.entity_id
_entity_poly.type
_entity_poly.pdbx_seq_one_letter_code
_entity_poly.pdbx_strand_id
1 'polypeptide(L)'
;MTEPPRPPGAGDPGDQPPEPTYPPAAPDPASSAEPPTAPLSGAPGPGGYPPAGGYPPPTGDQPSSGGYPPPGGYPPPGGYPPGGYPTGGAYAGPGGGYASNEDKTWALVAHFGGAAGALISFGPLGFVAPLIAYLARGQQSPTVRAHALAALNFQILWSIIAFVLLFVSWCLLFLPSIAVVVIQILFGIIAGMKANEGQPYRYPMSASFIK
;
A
#
# COMPACT_ATOMS: atom_id res chain seq x y z
N MET A 1 81.48 16.95 -44.23
CA MET A 1 80.19 17.65 -44.18
C MET A 1 79.24 16.74 -43.44
N THR A 2 79.01 17.02 -42.16
CA THR A 2 78.31 16.16 -41.20
C THR A 2 77.03 16.86 -40.78
N GLU A 3 75.90 16.18 -40.97
CA GLU A 3 74.55 16.69 -40.70
C GLU A 3 74.29 16.85 -39.18
N PRO A 4 73.57 17.89 -38.75
CA PRO A 4 73.30 18.15 -37.34
C PRO A 4 72.23 17.18 -36.74
N PRO A 5 72.24 16.96 -35.41
CA PRO A 5 71.38 15.97 -34.75
C PRO A 5 69.91 16.41 -34.64
N ARG A 6 69.00 15.45 -34.84
CA ARG A 6 67.52 15.57 -34.77
C ARG A 6 67.04 15.77 -33.32
N PRO A 7 66.02 16.61 -33.06
CA PRO A 7 65.46 16.80 -31.72
C PRO A 7 64.71 15.55 -31.22
N PRO A 8 64.71 15.27 -29.90
CA PRO A 8 63.97 14.15 -29.32
C PRO A 8 62.45 14.39 -29.42
N GLY A 9 61.71 13.48 -30.04
CA GLY A 9 60.24 13.53 -30.10
C GLY A 9 59.60 13.58 -31.48
N ALA A 10 60.39 13.56 -32.57
CA ALA A 10 59.83 13.32 -33.91
C ALA A 10 59.60 11.81 -34.09
N GLY A 11 58.40 11.34 -33.74
CA GLY A 11 57.96 9.97 -33.94
C GLY A 11 58.01 9.54 -35.42
N ASP A 12 58.28 8.26 -35.62
CA ASP A 12 58.28 7.56 -36.91
C ASP A 12 56.84 7.56 -37.50
N PRO A 13 56.61 7.68 -38.82
CA PRO A 13 55.26 7.55 -39.39
C PRO A 13 54.67 6.13 -39.32
N GLY A 14 55.29 5.23 -38.55
CA GLY A 14 54.97 3.80 -38.50
C GLY A 14 54.20 3.30 -37.28
N ASP A 15 54.02 4.11 -36.23
CA ASP A 15 53.46 3.63 -34.96
C ASP A 15 52.12 4.31 -34.61
N GLN A 16 51.03 3.83 -35.21
CA GLN A 16 49.68 4.04 -34.66
C GLN A 16 49.39 2.95 -33.60
N PRO A 17 48.93 3.30 -32.38
CA PRO A 17 48.46 2.31 -31.43
C PRO A 17 47.16 1.66 -31.93
N PRO A 18 46.89 0.38 -31.59
CA PRO A 18 45.68 -0.32 -32.04
C PRO A 18 44.42 0.32 -31.46
N GLU A 19 43.41 0.53 -32.31
CA GLU A 19 42.07 0.96 -31.92
C GLU A 19 41.41 -0.04 -30.94
N PRO A 20 40.56 0.44 -29.99
CA PRO A 20 39.75 -0.44 -29.16
C PRO A 20 38.64 -1.11 -29.98
N THR A 21 38.75 -2.41 -30.18
CA THR A 21 37.75 -3.24 -30.87
C THR A 21 36.48 -3.37 -30.02
N TYR A 22 35.39 -2.72 -30.45
CA TYR A 22 34.04 -2.99 -29.96
C TYR A 22 33.50 -4.31 -30.55
N PRO A 23 32.79 -5.15 -29.77
CA PRO A 23 32.13 -6.33 -30.32
C PRO A 23 30.93 -5.94 -31.20
N PRO A 24 30.68 -6.63 -32.33
CA PRO A 24 29.58 -6.29 -33.24
C PRO A 24 28.21 -6.65 -32.64
N ALA A 25 27.25 -5.75 -32.83
CA ALA A 25 25.84 -5.97 -32.54
C ALA A 25 25.30 -7.14 -33.38
N ALA A 26 24.62 -8.09 -32.72
CA ALA A 26 24.01 -9.23 -33.37
C ALA A 26 22.74 -8.82 -34.16
N PRO A 27 22.56 -9.32 -35.39
CA PRO A 27 21.34 -9.16 -36.17
C PRO A 27 20.35 -10.32 -35.92
N ASP A 28 19.08 -10.00 -35.67
CA ASP A 28 17.94 -10.90 -35.97
C ASP A 28 17.78 -10.97 -37.51
N PRO A 29 17.45 -12.13 -38.15
CA PRO A 29 16.08 -12.68 -38.10
C PRO A 29 15.90 -14.21 -38.40
N ALA A 30 14.71 -14.73 -38.01
CA ALA A 30 13.86 -15.76 -38.66
C ALA A 30 14.43 -17.11 -39.19
N SER A 31 13.96 -18.26 -38.64
CA SER A 31 13.06 -19.20 -39.34
C SER A 31 12.66 -20.46 -38.52
N SER A 32 11.36 -20.74 -38.50
CA SER A 32 10.67 -22.08 -38.56
C SER A 32 10.91 -23.16 -37.49
N ALA A 33 9.89 -23.38 -36.64
CA ALA A 33 9.26 -24.69 -36.41
C ALA A 33 7.85 -24.50 -35.81
N GLU A 34 6.87 -25.18 -36.40
CA GLU A 34 5.41 -25.07 -36.17
C GLU A 34 4.94 -25.60 -34.80
N PRO A 35 3.86 -25.04 -34.20
CA PRO A 35 3.09 -25.66 -33.14
C PRO A 35 1.79 -26.33 -33.67
N PRO A 36 1.25 -27.37 -33.01
CA PRO A 36 0.01 -28.00 -33.46
C PRO A 36 -1.23 -27.19 -33.03
N THR A 37 -2.08 -26.91 -34.03
CA THR A 37 -3.56 -26.80 -34.06
C THR A 37 -4.35 -26.23 -32.85
N ALA A 38 -5.13 -25.19 -33.15
CA ALA A 38 -6.11 -24.46 -32.33
C ALA A 38 -7.38 -25.29 -31.95
N PRO A 39 -8.37 -24.79 -31.14
CA PRO A 39 -9.16 -23.58 -31.44
C PRO A 39 -9.58 -22.64 -30.28
N LEU A 40 -9.87 -21.37 -30.67
CA LEU A 40 -10.95 -20.42 -30.26
C LEU A 40 -11.10 -20.02 -28.76
N SER A 41 -11.43 -18.80 -28.32
CA SER A 41 -11.82 -17.49 -28.86
C SER A 41 -11.62 -16.48 -27.70
N GLY A 42 -10.99 -15.32 -27.86
CA GLY A 42 -11.66 -14.07 -28.27
C GLY A 42 -11.40 -12.97 -27.24
N ALA A 43 -10.52 -12.01 -27.58
CA ALA A 43 -10.29 -10.78 -26.82
C ALA A 43 -11.32 -9.68 -27.20
N PRO A 44 -11.50 -8.62 -26.37
CA PRO A 44 -12.49 -7.56 -26.60
C PRO A 44 -12.07 -6.60 -27.72
N GLY A 45 -12.98 -6.28 -28.64
CA GLY A 45 -12.78 -5.27 -29.69
C GLY A 45 -13.13 -3.83 -29.26
N PRO A 46 -12.66 -2.80 -29.99
CA PRO A 46 -12.83 -1.40 -29.63
C PRO A 46 -14.04 -0.71 -30.28
N GLY A 47 -14.67 0.19 -29.52
CA GLY A 47 -15.24 1.48 -29.98
C GLY A 47 -16.40 1.47 -31.00
N GLY A 48 -17.62 1.64 -30.51
CA GLY A 48 -18.78 2.09 -31.31
C GLY A 48 -19.73 2.95 -30.46
N TYR A 49 -19.99 4.18 -30.90
CA TYR A 49 -20.92 5.14 -30.28
C TYR A 49 -22.38 4.64 -30.31
N PRO A 50 -23.22 4.90 -29.28
CA PRO A 50 -24.67 4.72 -29.39
C PRO A 50 -25.34 5.96 -30.02
N PRO A 51 -26.42 5.81 -30.81
CA PRO A 51 -27.13 6.95 -31.39
C PRO A 51 -28.13 7.58 -30.41
N ALA A 52 -28.49 8.82 -30.75
CA ALA A 52 -29.31 9.76 -29.99
C ALA A 52 -30.75 9.29 -29.74
N GLY A 53 -31.30 9.76 -28.61
CA GLY A 53 -32.63 9.43 -28.11
C GLY A 53 -33.79 9.87 -29.01
N GLY A 54 -34.89 9.13 -28.86
CA GLY A 54 -36.22 9.51 -29.33
C GLY A 54 -37.24 9.16 -28.26
N TYR A 55 -37.88 10.18 -27.69
CA TYR A 55 -39.14 10.03 -26.94
C TYR A 55 -40.31 9.90 -27.92
N PRO A 56 -41.33 9.09 -27.60
CA PRO A 56 -42.72 9.49 -27.82
C PRO A 56 -43.58 9.42 -26.52
N PRO A 57 -44.80 10.02 -26.54
CA PRO A 57 -45.44 10.69 -25.39
C PRO A 57 -46.36 9.78 -24.52
N PRO A 58 -46.87 10.29 -23.38
CA PRO A 58 -47.78 9.55 -22.51
C PRO A 58 -49.23 9.61 -23.02
N THR A 59 -49.86 8.45 -23.11
CA THR A 59 -51.32 8.25 -23.27
C THR A 59 -51.63 7.01 -22.41
N GLY A 60 -52.52 7.00 -21.43
CA GLY A 60 -53.76 7.72 -21.20
C GLY A 60 -54.69 6.65 -20.61
N ASP A 61 -55.32 6.94 -19.47
CA ASP A 61 -56.24 6.03 -18.79
C ASP A 61 -57.37 5.58 -19.73
N GLN A 62 -57.59 4.27 -19.89
CA GLN A 62 -58.89 3.69 -20.26
C GLN A 62 -59.03 2.23 -19.79
N PRO A 63 -60.26 1.73 -19.53
CA PRO A 63 -60.54 0.83 -18.42
C PRO A 63 -60.72 -0.65 -18.79
N SER A 64 -60.77 -1.46 -17.75
CA SER A 64 -60.99 -2.91 -17.69
C SER A 64 -62.15 -3.43 -18.54
N SER A 65 -61.88 -4.44 -19.38
CA SER A 65 -62.89 -5.34 -19.95
C SER A 65 -62.72 -6.74 -19.36
N GLY A 66 -63.76 -7.20 -18.66
CA GLY A 66 -63.78 -8.48 -17.94
C GLY A 66 -63.65 -9.71 -18.83
N GLY A 67 -62.93 -10.70 -18.32
CA GLY A 67 -62.83 -12.06 -18.85
C GLY A 67 -62.81 -13.06 -17.68
N TYR A 68 -63.61 -14.12 -17.82
CA TYR A 68 -63.93 -15.18 -16.87
C TYR A 68 -62.70 -15.85 -16.19
N PRO A 69 -62.82 -16.36 -14.94
CA PRO A 69 -61.75 -17.12 -14.30
C PRO A 69 -61.69 -18.58 -14.82
N PRO A 70 -60.48 -19.16 -15.04
CA PRO A 70 -60.35 -20.58 -15.33
C PRO A 70 -60.50 -21.47 -14.06
N PRO A 71 -60.91 -22.74 -14.20
CA PRO A 71 -61.27 -23.59 -13.06
C PRO A 71 -60.08 -24.20 -12.32
N GLY A 72 -60.24 -24.30 -11.00
CA GLY A 72 -59.46 -25.02 -9.97
C GLY A 72 -58.25 -25.87 -10.38
N GLY A 73 -57.06 -25.40 -9.99
CA GLY A 73 -55.87 -26.23 -9.80
C GLY A 73 -55.64 -26.50 -8.31
N TYR A 74 -55.39 -27.76 -7.96
CA TYR A 74 -55.04 -28.21 -6.61
C TYR A 74 -53.76 -27.51 -6.08
N PRO A 75 -53.67 -27.12 -4.80
CA PRO A 75 -52.41 -26.62 -4.23
C PRO A 75 -51.41 -27.78 -4.05
N PRO A 76 -50.11 -27.59 -4.38
CA PRO A 76 -49.08 -28.60 -4.13
C PRO A 76 -48.82 -28.77 -2.63
N PRO A 77 -48.41 -29.97 -2.17
CA PRO A 77 -48.16 -30.26 -0.75
C PRO A 77 -47.01 -29.43 -0.19
N GLY A 78 -47.15 -29.03 1.07
CA GLY A 78 -46.32 -28.05 1.76
C GLY A 78 -44.81 -28.25 1.64
N GLY A 79 -44.14 -27.22 1.14
CA GLY A 79 -42.71 -27.02 1.34
C GLY A 79 -42.46 -26.50 2.74
N TYR A 80 -41.65 -27.22 3.50
CA TYR A 80 -41.03 -26.74 4.73
C TYR A 80 -40.35 -25.38 4.46
N PRO A 81 -40.51 -24.37 5.33
CA PRO A 81 -39.72 -23.15 5.18
C PRO A 81 -38.24 -23.51 5.33
N PRO A 82 -37.35 -23.11 4.41
CA PRO A 82 -35.92 -23.29 4.61
C PRO A 82 -35.54 -22.49 5.85
N GLY A 83 -34.92 -23.17 6.82
CA GLY A 83 -34.40 -22.57 8.03
C GLY A 83 -33.46 -21.43 7.65
N GLY A 84 -33.96 -20.20 7.80
CA GLY A 84 -33.18 -18.99 7.64
C GLY A 84 -32.15 -18.94 8.77
N TYR A 85 -30.91 -19.27 8.47
CA TYR A 85 -29.77 -18.73 9.21
C TYR A 85 -29.96 -17.22 9.30
N PRO A 86 -29.74 -16.56 10.45
CA PRO A 86 -29.83 -15.11 10.52
C PRO A 86 -28.75 -14.54 9.60
N THR A 87 -29.17 -14.15 8.40
CA THR A 87 -28.36 -13.40 7.47
C THR A 87 -27.98 -12.11 8.17
N GLY A 88 -26.66 -11.93 8.34
CA GLY A 88 -26.08 -10.78 9.01
C GLY A 88 -26.75 -9.50 8.58
N GLY A 89 -27.13 -8.70 9.57
CA GLY A 89 -27.92 -7.48 9.43
C GLY A 89 -27.52 -6.68 8.19
N ALA A 90 -28.54 -6.33 7.42
CA ALA A 90 -28.47 -5.59 6.18
C ALA A 90 -27.31 -4.59 6.17
N TYR A 91 -26.28 -4.90 5.38
CA TYR A 91 -25.32 -3.91 4.94
C TYR A 91 -26.13 -2.85 4.19
N ALA A 92 -26.23 -1.65 4.77
CA ALA A 92 -26.59 -0.48 4.00
C ALA A 92 -25.49 -0.28 2.97
N GLY A 93 -25.74 -0.78 1.75
CA GLY A 93 -24.93 -0.49 0.59
C GLY A 93 -24.88 1.01 0.32
N PRO A 94 -23.94 1.47 -0.52
CA PRO A 94 -23.73 2.88 -0.81
C PRO A 94 -25.00 3.47 -1.44
N GLY A 95 -25.83 4.12 -0.63
CA GLY A 95 -27.13 4.66 -1.01
C GLY A 95 -28.13 4.78 0.14
N GLY A 96 -27.99 3.98 1.20
CA GLY A 96 -28.75 4.15 2.45
C GLY A 96 -27.99 5.04 3.43
N GLY A 97 -28.48 6.24 3.69
CA GLY A 97 -27.92 7.13 4.71
C GLY A 97 -28.02 6.53 6.13
N TYR A 98 -27.40 7.20 7.10
CA TYR A 98 -27.50 6.79 8.51
C TYR A 98 -28.96 6.89 9.00
N ALA A 99 -29.39 5.90 9.78
CA ALA A 99 -30.72 5.91 10.41
C ALA A 99 -30.91 7.10 11.38
N SER A 100 -29.82 7.62 11.95
CA SER A 100 -29.82 8.81 12.80
C SER A 100 -28.50 9.59 12.69
N ASN A 101 -28.53 10.88 13.07
CA ASN A 101 -27.31 11.68 13.21
C ASN A 101 -26.38 11.13 14.31
N GLU A 102 -26.93 10.45 15.30
CA GLU A 102 -26.15 9.82 16.36
C GLU A 102 -25.34 8.64 15.80
N ASP A 103 -25.95 7.80 14.96
CA ASP A 103 -25.25 6.69 14.30
C ASP A 103 -24.13 7.20 13.38
N LYS A 104 -24.40 8.29 12.66
CA LYS A 104 -23.36 9.00 11.89
C LYS A 104 -22.22 9.45 12.79
N THR A 105 -22.53 10.10 13.91
CA THR A 105 -21.52 10.63 14.84
C THR A 105 -20.63 9.50 15.37
N TRP A 106 -21.22 8.40 15.83
CA TRP A 106 -20.44 7.29 16.37
C TRP A 106 -19.65 6.51 15.32
N ALA A 107 -20.14 6.40 14.09
CA ALA A 107 -19.35 5.89 12.98
C ALA A 107 -18.13 6.77 12.73
N LEU A 108 -18.30 8.09 12.69
CA LEU A 108 -17.19 9.04 12.53
C LEU A 108 -16.19 8.95 13.70
N VAL A 109 -16.68 8.87 14.95
CA VAL A 109 -15.82 8.70 16.14
C VAL A 109 -14.95 7.44 16.03
N ALA A 110 -15.50 6.31 15.58
CA ALA A 110 -14.73 5.08 15.44
C ALA A 110 -13.56 5.23 14.45
N HIS A 111 -13.80 5.83 13.28
CA HIS A 111 -12.79 5.98 12.23
C HIS A 111 -11.80 7.11 12.53
N PHE A 112 -12.29 8.33 12.73
CA PHE A 112 -11.44 9.52 12.94
C PHE A 112 -10.79 9.51 14.32
N GLY A 113 -11.48 9.03 15.34
CA GLY A 113 -10.86 8.85 16.65
C GLY A 113 -9.76 7.79 16.60
N GLY A 114 -9.92 6.74 15.80
CA GLY A 114 -8.88 5.73 15.61
C GLY A 114 -7.66 6.31 14.90
N ALA A 115 -7.88 7.09 13.83
CA ALA A 115 -6.80 7.79 13.14
C ALA A 115 -6.08 8.80 14.06
N ALA A 116 -6.81 9.56 14.86
CA ALA A 116 -6.23 10.50 15.83
C ALA A 116 -5.42 9.78 16.93
N GLY A 117 -5.95 8.67 17.45
CA GLY A 117 -5.24 7.84 18.43
C GLY A 117 -3.93 7.29 17.87
N ALA A 118 -3.95 6.79 16.62
CA ALA A 118 -2.75 6.34 15.93
C ALA A 118 -1.76 7.50 15.73
N LEU A 119 -2.22 8.69 15.35
CA LEU A 119 -1.35 9.84 15.13
C LEU A 119 -0.63 10.28 16.42
N ILE A 120 -1.37 10.44 17.51
CA ILE A 120 -0.84 10.93 18.80
C ILE A 120 0.14 9.95 19.42
N SER A 121 -0.12 8.65 19.28
CA SER A 121 0.73 7.62 19.87
C SER A 121 1.85 7.14 18.94
N PHE A 122 1.96 7.66 17.72
CA PHE A 122 2.77 7.09 16.65
C PHE A 122 2.40 5.63 16.30
N GLY A 123 1.12 5.27 16.42
CA GLY A 123 0.53 4.02 15.93
C GLY A 123 -0.19 3.18 16.99
N PRO A 124 0.46 2.79 18.10
CA PRO A 124 -0.05 1.76 19.03
C PRO A 124 -1.42 1.98 19.67
N LEU A 125 -1.93 3.21 19.78
CA LEU A 125 -3.20 3.53 20.45
C LEU A 125 -4.34 3.84 19.48
N GLY A 126 -4.20 3.53 18.19
CA GLY A 126 -5.26 3.76 17.20
C GLY A 126 -6.55 2.96 17.44
N PHE A 127 -6.48 1.85 18.17
CA PHE A 127 -7.63 0.99 18.41
C PHE A 127 -8.59 1.49 19.51
N VAL A 128 -8.19 2.48 20.30
CA VAL A 128 -8.93 2.88 21.50
C VAL A 128 -10.30 3.48 21.17
N ALA A 129 -10.36 4.44 20.26
CA ALA A 129 -11.63 5.07 19.88
C ALA A 129 -12.65 4.12 19.22
N PRO A 130 -12.28 3.25 18.25
CA PRO A 130 -13.25 2.29 17.71
C PRO A 130 -13.69 1.24 18.73
N LEU A 131 -12.84 0.87 19.69
CA LEU A 131 -13.24 0.02 20.82
C LEU A 131 -14.30 0.72 21.69
N ILE A 132 -14.09 2.00 22.03
CA ILE A 132 -15.06 2.79 22.78
C ILE A 132 -16.39 2.89 22.01
N ALA A 133 -16.36 3.17 20.70
CA ALA A 133 -17.56 3.24 19.89
C ALA A 133 -18.32 1.91 19.83
N TYR A 134 -17.60 0.78 19.73
CA TYR A 134 -18.18 -0.55 19.76
C TYR A 134 -18.89 -0.83 21.08
N LEU A 135 -18.26 -0.51 22.20
CA LEU A 135 -18.82 -0.76 23.54
C LEU A 135 -19.99 0.18 23.86
N ALA A 136 -19.91 1.46 23.46
CA ALA A 136 -20.92 2.46 23.79
C ALA A 136 -22.23 2.28 22.99
N ARG A 137 -22.13 1.93 21.70
CA ARG A 137 -23.29 1.94 20.78
C ARG A 137 -23.45 0.68 19.95
N GLY A 138 -22.51 -0.25 19.99
CA GLY A 138 -22.55 -1.46 19.15
C GLY A 138 -23.73 -2.40 19.46
N GLN A 139 -24.30 -2.36 20.67
CA GLN A 139 -25.52 -3.12 21.00
C GLN A 139 -26.81 -2.40 20.57
N GLN A 140 -26.76 -1.09 20.36
CA GLN A 140 -27.93 -0.24 20.12
C GLN A 140 -28.14 0.03 18.62
N SER A 141 -27.05 0.09 17.84
CA SER A 141 -27.11 0.33 16.39
C SER A 141 -26.26 -0.71 15.63
N PRO A 142 -26.88 -1.56 14.79
CA PRO A 142 -26.16 -2.45 13.89
C PRO A 142 -25.19 -1.72 12.96
N THR A 143 -25.55 -0.51 12.51
CA THR A 143 -24.70 0.34 11.67
C THR A 143 -23.45 0.79 12.41
N VAL A 144 -23.58 1.31 13.64
CA VAL A 144 -22.42 1.70 14.46
C VAL A 144 -21.55 0.50 14.77
N ARG A 145 -22.16 -0.65 15.09
CA ARG A 145 -21.43 -1.90 15.35
C ARG A 145 -20.56 -2.30 14.16
N ALA A 146 -21.09 -2.24 12.94
CA ALA A 146 -20.35 -2.59 11.74
C ALA A 146 -19.16 -1.65 11.50
N HIS A 147 -19.35 -0.33 11.59
CA HIS A 147 -18.25 0.64 11.45
C HIS A 147 -17.19 0.49 12.55
N ALA A 148 -17.63 0.32 13.79
CA ALA A 148 -16.72 0.19 14.93
C ALA A 148 -15.88 -1.10 14.85
N LEU A 149 -16.48 -2.24 14.48
CA LEU A 149 -15.73 -3.49 14.29
C LEU A 149 -14.75 -3.41 13.11
N ALA A 150 -15.16 -2.83 11.98
CA ALA A 150 -14.27 -2.63 10.84
C ALA A 150 -13.07 -1.75 11.20
N ALA A 151 -13.31 -0.61 11.84
CA ALA A 151 -12.27 0.29 12.31
C ALA A 151 -11.38 -0.36 13.38
N LEU A 152 -11.97 -1.09 14.33
CA LEU A 152 -11.24 -1.75 15.41
C LEU A 152 -10.26 -2.80 14.86
N ASN A 153 -10.72 -3.67 13.96
CA ASN A 153 -9.87 -4.69 13.33
C ASN A 153 -8.71 -4.07 12.55
N PHE A 154 -8.99 -3.03 11.76
CA PHE A 154 -7.96 -2.28 11.05
C PHE A 154 -6.93 -1.69 12.03
N GLN A 155 -7.40 -0.98 13.06
CA GLN A 155 -6.53 -0.29 13.99
C GLN A 155 -5.70 -1.25 14.84
N ILE A 156 -6.24 -2.41 15.27
CA ILE A 156 -5.46 -3.42 16.01
C ILE A 156 -4.30 -3.93 15.15
N LEU A 157 -4.56 -4.33 13.90
CA LEU A 157 -3.52 -4.82 12.99
C LEU A 157 -2.40 -3.78 12.83
N TRP A 158 -2.76 -2.54 12.51
CA TRP A 158 -1.79 -1.47 12.31
C TRP A 158 -1.10 -1.03 13.61
N SER A 159 -1.78 -1.10 14.75
CA SER A 159 -1.18 -0.84 16.07
C SER A 159 -0.11 -1.88 16.41
N ILE A 160 -0.35 -3.16 16.10
CA ILE A 160 0.63 -4.24 16.30
C ILE A 160 1.84 -4.01 15.38
N ILE A 161 1.62 -3.73 14.10
CA ILE A 161 2.69 -3.43 13.14
C ILE A 161 3.53 -2.25 13.64
N ALA A 162 2.88 -1.14 14.02
CA ALA A 162 3.56 0.04 14.54
C ALA A 162 4.36 -0.27 15.82
N PHE A 163 3.79 -1.03 16.75
CA PHE A 163 4.48 -1.44 17.98
C PHE A 163 5.73 -2.26 17.67
N VAL A 164 5.64 -3.25 16.78
CA VAL A 164 6.80 -4.08 16.38
C VAL A 164 7.87 -3.21 15.73
N LEU A 165 7.51 -2.33 14.80
CA LEU A 165 8.47 -1.45 14.13
C LEU A 165 9.15 -0.49 15.12
N LEU A 166 8.40 0.11 16.04
CA LEU A 166 8.96 0.98 17.07
C LEU A 166 9.89 0.19 18.01
N PHE A 167 9.49 -1.00 18.43
CA PHE A 167 10.29 -1.85 19.31
C PHE A 167 11.60 -2.29 18.65
N VAL A 168 11.54 -2.78 17.41
CA VAL A 168 12.73 -3.17 16.65
C VAL A 168 13.63 -1.96 16.40
N SER A 169 13.06 -0.82 16.01
CA SER A 169 13.82 0.42 15.81
C SER A 169 14.52 0.86 17.10
N TRP A 170 13.83 0.77 18.23
CA TRP A 170 14.42 1.05 19.53
C TRP A 170 15.60 0.11 19.81
N CYS A 171 15.45 -1.20 19.63
CA CYS A 171 16.54 -2.16 19.82
C CYS A 171 17.72 -1.91 18.88
N LEU A 172 17.48 -1.60 17.61
CA LEU A 172 18.53 -1.42 16.60
C LEU A 172 19.24 -0.07 16.70
N LEU A 173 18.59 0.98 17.19
CA LEU A 173 19.18 2.31 17.25
C LEU A 173 19.67 2.66 18.66
N PHE A 174 18.90 2.33 19.68
CA PHE A 174 19.21 2.69 21.06
C PHE A 174 20.32 1.81 21.65
N LEU A 175 20.26 0.48 21.49
CA LEU A 175 21.27 -0.39 22.10
C LEU A 175 22.69 -0.15 21.53
N PRO A 176 22.90 -0.04 20.19
CA PRO A 176 24.23 0.26 19.66
C PRO A 176 24.74 1.65 20.06
N SER A 177 23.84 2.61 20.32
CA SER A 177 24.24 3.95 20.77
C SER A 177 25.01 3.90 22.11
N ILE A 178 24.69 2.95 22.98
CA ILE A 178 25.41 2.74 24.24
C ILE A 178 26.87 2.36 23.96
N ALA A 179 27.11 1.46 23.02
CA ALA A 179 28.48 1.07 22.65
C ALA A 179 29.27 2.26 22.09
N VAL A 180 28.64 3.09 21.25
CA VAL A 180 29.25 4.33 20.74
C VAL A 180 29.64 5.25 21.90
N VAL A 181 28.73 5.51 22.84
CA VAL A 181 29.01 6.36 24.02
C VAL A 181 30.16 5.79 24.85
N VAL A 182 30.20 4.48 25.08
CA VAL A 182 31.28 3.83 25.81
C VAL A 182 32.62 4.04 25.10
N ILE A 183 32.69 3.81 23.79
CA ILE A 183 33.93 4.03 23.00
C ILE A 183 34.39 5.49 23.08
N GLN A 184 33.45 6.44 22.97
CA GLN A 184 33.73 7.87 23.09
C GLN A 184 34.34 8.22 24.46
N ILE A 185 33.75 7.69 25.55
CA ILE A 185 34.25 7.90 26.92
C ILE A 185 35.64 7.26 27.08
N LEU A 186 35.84 6.03 26.60
CA LEU A 186 37.12 5.32 26.70
C LEU A 186 38.25 6.10 26.03
N PHE A 187 38.07 6.52 24.77
CA PHE A 187 39.10 7.32 24.10
C PHE A 187 39.24 8.72 24.73
N GLY A 188 38.17 9.30 25.26
CA GLY A 188 38.21 10.54 26.02
C GLY A 188 39.12 10.45 27.25
N ILE A 189 38.97 9.38 28.03
CA ILE A 189 39.81 9.11 29.20
C ILE A 189 41.27 8.91 28.79
N ILE A 190 41.55 8.10 27.77
CA ILE A 190 42.92 7.85 27.27
C ILE A 190 43.58 9.15 26.80
N ALA A 191 42.86 9.96 26.04
CA ALA A 191 43.35 11.26 25.59
C ALA A 191 43.66 12.19 26.78
N GLY A 192 42.78 12.23 27.78
CA GLY A 192 42.97 13.02 29.00
C GLY A 192 44.18 12.58 29.81
N MET A 193 44.41 11.26 29.94
CA MET A 193 45.61 10.73 30.61
C MET A 193 46.89 11.14 29.86
N LYS A 194 46.93 11.02 28.53
CA LYS A 194 48.10 11.44 27.75
C LYS A 194 48.34 12.95 27.78
N ALA A 195 47.27 13.74 27.78
CA ALA A 195 47.37 15.19 27.94
C ALA A 195 47.95 15.56 29.32
N ASN A 196 47.62 14.81 30.38
CA ASN A 196 48.22 14.99 31.71
C ASN A 196 49.73 14.74 31.69
N GLU A 197 50.19 13.75 30.91
CA GLU A 197 51.62 13.48 30.67
C GLU A 197 52.30 14.48 29.71
N GLY A 198 51.57 15.49 29.23
CA GLY A 198 52.07 16.46 28.25
C GLY A 198 52.23 15.91 26.84
N GLN A 199 51.67 14.72 26.54
CA GLN A 199 51.77 14.06 25.25
C GLN A 199 50.53 14.36 24.39
N PRO A 200 50.70 14.79 23.12
CA PRO A 200 49.56 14.95 22.22
C PRO A 200 48.94 13.59 21.90
N TYR A 201 47.60 13.50 21.94
CA TYR A 201 46.87 12.31 21.54
C TYR A 201 45.97 12.59 20.33
N ARG A 202 46.14 11.78 19.29
CA ARG A 202 45.26 11.79 18.11
C ARG A 202 44.20 10.70 18.27
N TYR A 203 42.94 11.12 18.39
CA TYR A 203 41.81 10.20 18.48
C TYR A 203 41.73 9.29 17.24
N PRO A 204 41.55 7.96 17.41
CA PRO A 204 41.27 7.07 16.28
C PRO A 204 39.90 7.40 15.67
N MET A 205 39.74 7.17 14.37
CA MET A 205 38.50 7.44 13.63
C MET A 205 37.98 8.88 13.79
N SER A 206 38.90 9.85 13.91
CA SER A 206 38.57 11.28 14.01
C SER A 206 38.79 12.03 12.69
N ALA A 207 37.92 13.01 12.43
CA ALA A 207 38.03 13.95 11.32
C ALA A 207 38.13 15.39 11.87
N SER A 208 38.87 16.26 11.18
CA SER A 208 39.06 17.66 11.58
C SER A 208 37.97 18.55 10.97
N PHE A 209 36.91 18.83 11.75
CA PHE A 209 35.81 19.69 11.29
C PHE A 209 36.05 21.19 11.52
N ILE A 210 36.94 21.56 12.44
CA ILE A 210 37.25 22.95 12.83
C ILE A 210 38.77 23.15 12.68
N LYS A 211 39.19 24.35 12.25
CA LYS A 211 40.58 24.69 11.93
C LYS A 211 40.99 26.03 12.54
#